data_AF-A0A928WFN2-F1
#
_entry.id   AF-A0A928WFN2-F1
#
_cell.length_a   1.000
_cell.length_b   1.000
_cell.length_c   1.000
_cell.angle_alpha   90.00
_cell.angle_beta   90.00
_cell.angle_gamma   90.00
#
_symmetry.space_group_name_H-M   'P 1'
#
loop_
_entity.id
_entity.type
_entity.pdbx_description
1 polymer ?
#
loop_
_entity_poly.entity_id
_entity_poly.type
_entity_poly.pdbx_seq_one_letter_code
_entity_poly.pdbx_strand_id
1 'polypeptide(L)'
;MSQLYTTPEASRETNIPESTIRSWLRRHPGVFLVDVHVVVEDSGRKMWTEAGLELLRSRASENVTDDDAEDDTGTGTLLETLLDHDAQVLAREYWRQLPGRVLQRIKQMRDNPTPEDREIVTVSVRAAINAGTSHLLLPTYQPMLLDGADEQD
;
A
#
# COMPACT_ATOMS: atom_id res chain seq x y z
N MET A 1 30.64 5.76 0.43
CA MET A 1 30.20 7.03 -0.17
C MET A 1 29.21 6.65 -1.25
N SER A 2 27.93 6.97 -1.09
CA SER A 2 26.92 6.60 -2.08
C SER A 2 27.12 7.46 -3.34
N GLN A 3 27.39 6.82 -4.47
CA GLN A 3 27.53 7.53 -5.74
C GLN A 3 26.15 8.01 -6.19
N LEU A 4 26.03 9.32 -6.39
CA LEU A 4 24.79 9.98 -6.82
C LEU A 4 24.92 10.39 -8.27
N TYR A 5 23.89 10.10 -9.05
CA TYR A 5 23.84 10.34 -10.49
C TYR A 5 22.75 11.35 -10.81
N THR A 6 23.09 12.36 -11.59
CA THR A 6 22.09 13.28 -12.12
C THR A 6 21.16 12.54 -13.09
N THR A 7 19.95 13.06 -13.37
CA THR A 7 19.05 12.41 -14.35
C THR A 7 19.70 12.20 -15.74
N PRO A 8 20.52 13.14 -16.27
CA PRO A 8 21.31 12.89 -17.48
C PRO A 8 22.36 11.78 -17.35
N GLU A 9 23.01 11.65 -16.19
CA GLU A 9 23.97 10.58 -15.95
C GLU A 9 23.27 9.23 -15.80
N ALA A 10 22.16 9.18 -15.08
CA ALA A 10 21.31 8.00 -14.98
C ALA A 10 20.87 7.51 -16.37
N SER A 11 20.48 8.43 -17.26
CA SER A 11 20.11 8.11 -18.64
C SER A 11 21.25 7.44 -19.42
N ARG A 12 22.50 7.87 -19.21
CA ARG A 12 23.69 7.27 -19.86
C ARG A 12 24.00 5.89 -19.28
N GLU A 13 23.93 5.75 -17.96
CA GLU A 13 24.24 4.51 -17.24
C GLU A 13 23.20 3.40 -17.43
N THR A 14 21.94 3.75 -17.70
CA THR A 14 20.86 2.79 -17.93
C THR A 14 20.45 2.67 -19.39
N ASN A 15 20.97 3.53 -20.28
CA ASN A 15 20.53 3.67 -21.67
C ASN A 15 19.02 3.94 -21.83
N ILE A 16 18.40 4.60 -20.84
CA ILE A 16 16.97 4.97 -20.85
C ILE A 16 16.88 6.46 -21.14
N PRO A 17 16.00 6.93 -22.06
CA PRO A 17 15.85 8.36 -22.33
C PRO A 17 15.48 9.17 -21.08
N GLU A 18 16.08 10.34 -20.89
CA GLU A 18 15.77 11.22 -19.76
C GLU A 18 14.27 11.53 -19.63
N SER A 19 13.57 11.69 -20.76
CA SER A 19 12.12 11.93 -20.79
C SER A 19 11.34 10.77 -20.18
N THR A 20 11.75 9.53 -20.46
CA THR A 20 11.17 8.31 -19.89
C THR A 20 11.41 8.23 -18.39
N ILE A 21 12.63 8.50 -17.94
CA ILE A 21 12.99 8.51 -16.51
C ILE A 21 12.14 9.53 -15.75
N ARG A 22 12.05 10.78 -16.25
CA ARG A 22 11.21 11.83 -15.64
C ARG A 22 9.73 11.44 -15.64
N SER A 23 9.29 10.79 -16.71
CA SER A 23 7.91 10.37 -16.85
C SER A 23 7.55 9.25 -15.89
N TRP A 24 8.40 8.24 -15.71
CA TRP A 24 8.17 7.16 -14.75
C TRP A 24 8.11 7.67 -13.32
N LEU A 25 9.02 8.58 -12.97
CA LEU A 25 9.02 9.21 -11.66
C LEU A 25 7.74 10.01 -11.38
N ARG A 26 7.12 10.59 -12.41
CA ARG A 26 5.85 11.33 -12.27
C ARG A 26 4.62 10.42 -12.28
N ARG A 27 4.59 9.40 -13.13
CA ARG A 27 3.43 8.53 -13.34
C ARG A 27 3.27 7.44 -12.28
N HIS A 28 4.35 7.05 -11.60
CA HIS A 28 4.33 5.96 -10.62
C HIS A 28 4.82 6.44 -9.25
N PRO A 29 4.03 7.29 -8.54
CA PRO A 29 4.36 7.70 -7.18
C PRO A 29 4.40 6.47 -6.26
N GLY A 30 5.49 6.30 -5.51
CA GLY A 30 5.68 5.16 -4.60
C GLY A 30 6.59 4.05 -5.12
N VAL A 31 6.85 3.96 -6.43
CA VAL A 31 7.84 3.01 -6.97
C VAL A 31 9.26 3.48 -6.67
N PHE A 32 9.53 4.77 -6.86
CA PHE A 32 10.81 5.38 -6.53
C PHE A 32 10.74 6.05 -5.17
N LEU A 33 11.25 5.36 -4.14
CA LEU A 33 11.33 5.90 -2.78
C LEU A 33 12.40 7.00 -2.68
N VAL A 34 12.01 8.12 -2.06
CA VAL A 34 12.93 9.21 -1.70
C VAL A 34 13.91 8.71 -0.65
N ASP A 35 15.17 9.15 -0.71
CA ASP A 35 16.31 8.75 0.14
C ASP A 35 16.83 7.32 -0.06
N VAL A 36 16.12 6.50 -0.84
CA VAL A 36 16.55 5.14 -1.22
C VAL A 36 16.95 5.09 -2.69
N HIS A 37 16.06 5.51 -3.59
CA HIS A 37 16.27 5.44 -5.05
C HIS A 37 16.54 6.82 -5.65
N VAL A 38 15.92 7.86 -5.07
CA VAL A 38 16.05 9.26 -5.51
C VAL A 38 16.34 10.14 -4.31
N VAL A 39 17.40 10.93 -4.37
CA VAL A 39 17.73 11.97 -3.40
C VAL A 39 17.37 13.32 -4.01
N VAL A 40 16.67 14.17 -3.27
CA VAL A 40 16.38 15.54 -3.71
C VAL A 40 17.36 16.47 -2.99
N GLU A 41 18.26 17.10 -3.73
CA GLU A 41 19.15 18.12 -3.16
C GLU A 41 18.35 19.36 -2.72
N ASP A 42 18.93 20.18 -1.84
CA ASP A 42 18.37 21.45 -1.37
C ASP A 42 18.02 22.42 -2.53
N SER A 43 18.66 22.24 -3.69
CA SER A 43 18.40 22.97 -4.94
C SER A 43 17.12 22.53 -5.67
N GLY A 44 16.42 21.49 -5.17
CA GLY A 44 15.31 20.81 -5.83
C GLY A 44 15.75 19.85 -6.95
N ARG A 45 17.06 19.67 -7.14
CA ARG A 45 17.60 18.75 -8.15
C ARG A 45 17.45 17.31 -7.70
N LYS A 46 16.92 16.46 -8.59
CA LYS A 46 16.77 15.03 -8.34
C LYS A 46 18.02 14.27 -8.77
N MET A 47 18.59 13.56 -7.81
CA MET A 47 19.77 12.71 -7.94
C MET A 47 19.35 11.26 -7.72
N TRP A 48 19.98 10.34 -8.44
CA TRP A 48 19.67 8.92 -8.45
C TRP A 48 20.75 8.17 -7.71
N THR A 49 20.36 7.25 -6.85
CA THR A 49 21.29 6.32 -6.21
C THR A 49 21.56 5.14 -7.13
N GLU A 50 22.58 4.34 -6.81
CA GLU A 50 22.84 3.07 -7.51
C GLU A 50 21.63 2.12 -7.49
N ALA A 51 20.94 2.00 -6.35
CA ALA A 51 19.69 1.27 -6.24
C ALA A 51 18.59 1.83 -7.15
N GLY A 52 18.54 3.16 -7.33
CA GLY A 52 17.66 3.81 -8.29
C GLY A 52 17.97 3.44 -9.74
N LEU A 53 19.26 3.32 -10.10
CA LEU A 53 19.68 2.87 -11.43
C LEU A 53 19.32 1.40 -11.69
N GLU A 54 19.49 0.53 -10.70
CA GLU A 54 19.10 -0.89 -10.81
C GLU A 54 17.59 -1.03 -11.02
N LEU A 55 16.78 -0.29 -10.27
CA LEU A 55 15.33 -0.27 -10.43
C LEU A 55 14.90 0.29 -11.79
N LEU A 56 15.62 1.29 -12.32
CA LEU A 56 15.39 1.78 -13.68
C LEU A 56 15.66 0.69 -14.73
N ARG A 57 16.73 -0.10 -14.55
CA ARG A 57 17.08 -1.20 -15.46
C ARG A 57 16.07 -2.35 -15.39
N SER A 58 15.64 -2.76 -14.20
CA SER A 58 14.63 -3.83 -14.06
C SER A 58 13.31 -3.44 -14.72
N ARG A 59 12.90 -2.17 -14.56
CA ARG A 59 11.70 -1.66 -15.19
C ARG A 59 11.82 -1.55 -16.71
N ALA A 60 12.99 -1.20 -17.22
CA ALA A 60 13.23 -1.20 -18.66
C ALA A 60 13.10 -2.60 -19.26
N SER A 61 13.50 -3.65 -18.54
CA SER A 61 13.27 -5.04 -18.98
C SER A 61 11.81 -5.47 -18.90
N GLU A 62 11.05 -5.03 -17.89
CA GLU A 62 9.61 -5.34 -17.76
C GLU A 62 8.76 -4.61 -18.82
N ASN A 63 9.08 -3.34 -19.11
CA ASN A 63 8.40 -2.55 -20.13
C ASN A 63 8.65 -3.02 -21.58
N VAL A 64 9.63 -3.90 -21.84
CA VAL A 64 9.81 -4.54 -23.16
C VAL A 64 8.84 -5.72 -23.33
N THR A 65 8.29 -6.24 -22.23
CA THR A 65 7.27 -7.29 -22.23
C THR A 65 5.84 -6.77 -22.02
N ASP A 66 5.67 -5.58 -21.46
CA ASP A 66 4.34 -4.96 -21.22
C ASP A 66 4.02 -3.86 -22.24
N ASP A 67 3.49 -4.30 -23.39
CA ASP A 67 2.52 -3.51 -24.15
C ASP A 67 1.14 -4.12 -23.90
N ASP A 68 0.68 -4.12 -22.64
CA ASP A 68 -0.73 -4.32 -22.30
C ASP A 68 -1.01 -4.01 -20.82
N ALA A 69 -2.21 -3.47 -20.60
CA ALA A 69 -2.91 -3.30 -19.33
C ALA A 69 -2.38 -2.26 -18.32
N GLU A 70 -3.17 -1.19 -18.20
CA GLU A 70 -3.41 -0.52 -16.93
C GLU A 70 -3.79 -1.57 -15.87
N ASP A 71 -2.85 -1.93 -14.98
CA ASP A 71 -3.20 -2.54 -13.69
C ASP A 71 -2.46 -1.81 -12.56
N ASP A 72 -3.09 -0.72 -12.15
CA ASP A 72 -2.81 -0.03 -10.90
C ASP A 72 -3.23 -0.95 -9.74
N THR A 73 -2.31 -1.78 -9.21
CA THR A 73 -2.24 -2.28 -7.80
C THR A 73 -1.21 -3.41 -7.61
N GLY A 74 0.09 -3.13 -7.76
CA GLY A 74 1.16 -4.13 -7.57
C GLY A 74 1.65 -4.35 -6.13
N THR A 75 1.41 -3.42 -5.20
CA THR A 75 1.91 -3.53 -3.81
C THR A 75 0.84 -3.88 -2.78
N GLY A 76 -0.44 -3.59 -3.05
CA GLY A 76 -1.56 -4.05 -2.21
C GLY A 76 -1.79 -5.55 -2.33
N THR A 77 -1.67 -6.09 -3.53
CA THR A 77 -1.94 -7.50 -3.87
C THR A 77 -0.92 -8.48 -3.31
N LEU A 78 0.38 -8.13 -3.21
CA LEU A 78 1.42 -9.03 -2.68
C LEU A 78 1.30 -9.22 -1.16
N LEU A 79 1.04 -8.13 -0.43
CA LEU A 79 0.77 -8.18 1.01
C LEU A 79 -0.56 -8.88 1.31
N GLU A 80 -1.61 -8.60 0.53
CA GLU A 80 -2.89 -9.31 0.63
C GLU A 80 -2.73 -10.81 0.35
N THR A 81 -1.98 -11.22 -0.68
CA THR A 81 -1.76 -12.65 -0.97
C THR A 81 -0.93 -13.36 0.10
N LEU A 82 0.04 -12.69 0.72
CA LEU A 82 0.79 -13.25 1.84
C LEU A 82 -0.07 -13.37 3.10
N LEU A 83 -0.89 -12.36 3.39
CA LEU A 83 -1.81 -12.35 4.53
C LEU A 83 -2.99 -13.31 4.35
N ASP A 84 -3.42 -13.56 3.12
CA ASP A 84 -4.51 -14.47 2.79
C ASP A 84 -4.22 -15.90 3.24
N HIS A 85 -2.97 -16.36 3.07
CA HIS A 85 -2.58 -17.69 3.51
C HIS A 85 -2.74 -17.83 5.03
N ASP A 86 -2.18 -16.89 5.79
CA ASP A 86 -2.22 -16.91 7.25
C ASP A 86 -3.65 -16.68 7.78
N ALA A 87 -4.42 -15.80 7.14
CA ALA A 87 -5.83 -15.58 7.47
C ALA A 87 -6.66 -16.87 7.27
N GLN A 88 -6.42 -17.61 6.19
CA GLN A 88 -7.09 -18.89 5.94
C GLN A 88 -6.68 -19.99 6.92
N VAL A 89 -5.43 -20.00 7.37
CA VAL A 89 -4.93 -20.95 8.39
C VAL A 89 -5.59 -20.64 9.73
N LEU A 90 -5.59 -19.37 10.15
CA LEU A 90 -6.24 -18.92 11.38
C LEU A 90 -7.74 -19.20 11.36
N ALA A 91 -8.42 -18.89 10.25
CA ALA A 91 -9.85 -19.14 10.11
C ALA A 91 -10.19 -20.63 10.30
N ARG A 92 -9.37 -21.55 9.78
CA ARG A 92 -9.54 -22.99 9.97
C ARG A 92 -9.34 -23.43 11.41
N GLU A 93 -8.31 -22.91 12.08
CA GLU A 93 -8.05 -23.24 13.49
C GLU A 93 -9.15 -22.72 14.41
N TYR A 94 -9.62 -21.49 14.22
CA TYR A 94 -10.76 -20.96 14.98
C TYR A 94 -12.04 -21.72 14.68
N TRP A 95 -12.30 -22.08 13.41
CA TRP A 95 -13.47 -22.85 13.03
C TRP A 95 -13.57 -24.21 13.75
N ARG A 96 -12.43 -24.89 13.95
CA ARG A 96 -12.36 -26.16 14.69
C ARG A 96 -12.69 -26.02 16.17
N GLN A 97 -12.44 -24.85 16.74
CA GLN A 97 -12.69 -24.56 18.15
C GLN A 97 -14.14 -24.11 18.41
N LEU A 98 -14.92 -23.81 17.38
CA LEU A 98 -16.30 -23.36 17.53
C LEU A 98 -17.22 -24.52 17.98
N PRO A 99 -18.07 -24.30 19.00
CA PRO A 99 -19.08 -25.27 19.40
C PRO A 99 -20.05 -25.57 18.24
N GLY A 100 -20.50 -26.82 18.11
CA GLY A 100 -21.38 -27.24 17.00
C GLY A 100 -22.66 -26.43 16.84
N ARG A 101 -23.24 -25.92 17.95
CA ARG A 101 -24.39 -25.00 17.93
C ARG A 101 -24.10 -23.69 17.20
N VAL A 102 -22.87 -23.17 17.31
CA VAL A 102 -22.41 -21.95 16.64
C VAL A 102 -22.25 -22.24 15.14
N LEU A 103 -21.68 -23.39 14.78
CA LEU A 103 -21.55 -23.80 13.38
C LEU A 103 -22.92 -23.98 12.69
N GLN A 104 -23.91 -24.55 13.39
CA GLN A 104 -25.28 -24.64 12.89
C GLN A 104 -25.92 -23.26 12.72
N ARG A 105 -25.71 -22.35 13.66
CA ARG A 105 -26.20 -20.97 13.54
C ARG A 105 -25.56 -20.23 12.37
N ILE A 106 -24.25 -20.37 12.17
CA ILE A 106 -23.55 -19.78 11.01
C ILE A 106 -24.10 -20.33 9.69
N LYS A 107 -24.34 -21.65 9.59
CA LYS A 107 -24.99 -22.26 8.42
C LYS A 107 -26.40 -21.71 8.20
N GLN A 108 -27.19 -21.60 9.26
CA GLN A 108 -28.54 -21.03 9.19
C GLN A 108 -28.52 -19.57 8.72
N MET A 109 -27.62 -18.74 9.25
CA MET A 109 -27.45 -17.35 8.85
C MET A 109 -27.02 -17.22 7.39
N ARG A 110 -26.17 -18.12 6.90
CA ARG A 110 -25.74 -18.15 5.50
C ARG A 110 -26.88 -18.54 4.55
N ASP A 111 -27.60 -19.61 4.88
CA ASP A 111 -28.58 -20.22 3.98
C ASP A 111 -29.95 -19.51 4.05
N ASN A 112 -30.29 -18.93 5.21
CA ASN A 112 -31.53 -18.17 5.42
C ASN A 112 -31.34 -17.06 6.47
N PRO A 113 -30.71 -15.92 6.10
CA PRO A 113 -30.45 -14.83 7.04
C PRO A 113 -31.75 -14.14 7.44
N THR A 114 -31.99 -14.04 8.76
CA THR A 114 -33.04 -13.19 9.30
C THR A 114 -32.70 -11.70 9.09
N PRO A 115 -33.68 -10.78 9.17
CA PRO A 115 -33.40 -9.34 9.06
C PRO A 115 -32.35 -8.86 10.07
N GLU A 116 -32.38 -9.38 11.30
CA GLU A 116 -31.42 -9.07 12.37
C GLU A 116 -30.02 -9.60 12.03
N ASP A 117 -29.90 -10.81 11.48
CA ASP A 117 -28.61 -11.37 11.04
C ASP A 117 -27.96 -10.50 9.93
N ARG A 118 -28.77 -9.93 9.03
CA ARG A 118 -28.28 -9.02 7.96
C ARG A 118 -27.74 -7.71 8.53
N GLU A 119 -28.40 -7.18 9.55
CA GLU A 119 -27.95 -5.97 10.24
C GLU A 119 -26.62 -6.22 10.97
N ILE A 120 -26.50 -7.35 11.67
CA ILE A 120 -25.26 -7.75 12.35
C ILE A 120 -24.10 -7.88 11.36
N VAL A 121 -24.31 -8.50 10.19
CA VAL A 121 -23.27 -8.59 9.15
C VAL A 121 -22.87 -7.20 8.66
N THR A 122 -23.84 -6.33 8.40
CA THR A 122 -23.59 -4.96 7.92
C THR A 122 -22.78 -4.14 8.93
N VAL A 123 -23.12 -4.23 10.21
CA VAL A 123 -22.40 -3.57 11.30
C VAL A 123 -20.99 -4.15 11.47
N SER A 124 -20.87 -5.48 11.40
CA SER A 124 -19.57 -6.17 11.56
C SER A 124 -18.60 -5.84 10.42
N VAL A 125 -19.08 -5.79 9.18
CA VAL A 125 -18.29 -5.36 8.01
C VAL A 125 -17.83 -3.92 8.17
N ARG A 126 -18.73 -3.01 8.56
CA ARG A 126 -18.37 -1.60 8.84
C ARG A 126 -17.34 -1.48 9.96
N ALA A 127 -17.49 -2.24 11.04
CA ALA A 127 -16.55 -2.25 12.15
C ALA A 127 -15.17 -2.78 11.74
N ALA A 128 -15.12 -3.84 10.93
CA ALA A 128 -13.87 -4.40 10.40
C ALA A 128 -13.16 -3.42 9.45
N ILE A 129 -13.91 -2.75 8.58
CA ILE A 129 -13.37 -1.69 7.70
C ILE A 129 -12.85 -0.52 8.54
N ASN A 130 -13.60 -0.08 9.56
CA ASN A 130 -13.18 1.01 10.44
C ASN A 130 -11.93 0.66 11.27
N ALA A 131 -11.80 -0.60 11.71
CA ALA A 131 -10.60 -1.09 12.38
C ALA A 131 -9.40 -1.19 11.42
N GLY A 132 -9.60 -1.66 10.19
CA GLY A 132 -8.54 -1.71 9.18
C GLY A 132 -8.07 -0.31 8.78
N THR A 133 -9.00 0.63 8.61
CA THR A 133 -8.70 2.02 8.26
C THR A 133 -8.07 2.80 9.40
N SER A 134 -8.43 2.55 10.67
CA SER A 134 -7.79 3.22 11.80
C SER A 134 -6.31 2.85 11.93
N HIS A 135 -5.92 1.64 11.54
CA HIS A 135 -4.52 1.22 11.46
C HIS A 135 -3.76 1.83 10.27
N LEU A 136 -4.45 2.22 9.19
CA LEU A 136 -3.86 2.90 8.03
C LEU A 136 -3.77 4.43 8.20
N LEU A 137 -4.52 5.02 9.14
CA LEU A 137 -4.61 6.47 9.37
C LEU A 137 -3.55 7.04 10.35
N LEU A 138 -2.58 6.25 10.80
CA LEU A 138 -1.45 6.75 11.58
C LEU A 138 -0.15 6.40 10.86
N PRO A 139 0.54 7.40 10.27
CA PRO A 139 1.28 8.37 11.06
C PRO A 139 1.18 9.81 10.50
N THR A 140 0.31 10.67 11.03
CA THR A 140 0.43 12.16 10.88
C THR A 140 -0.57 13.00 11.68
N TYR A 141 -1.49 12.42 12.44
CA TYR A 141 -2.25 13.23 13.40
C TYR A 141 -1.43 13.43 14.69
N GLN A 142 -0.48 14.37 14.63
CA GLN A 142 -0.24 15.20 15.81
C GLN A 142 -1.53 16.00 16.01
N PRO A 143 -2.30 15.80 17.10
CA PRO A 143 -3.30 16.78 17.45
C PRO A 143 -2.55 18.09 17.68
N MET A 144 -2.71 19.06 16.78
CA MET A 144 -2.44 20.44 17.13
C MET A 144 -3.35 20.73 18.33
N LEU A 145 -2.74 20.76 19.51
CA LEU A 145 -3.28 21.48 20.65
C LEU A 145 -3.59 22.88 20.13
N LEU A 146 -4.88 23.16 19.94
CA LEU A 146 -5.39 24.52 19.92
C LEU A 146 -5.14 25.06 21.33
N ASP A 147 -3.92 25.56 21.56
CA ASP A 147 -3.66 26.59 22.55
C ASP A 147 -4.46 27.81 22.10
N GLY A 148 -5.70 27.84 22.55
CA GLY A 148 -6.59 28.99 22.57
C GLY A 148 -7.09 29.12 24.00
N ALA A 149 -6.16 29.27 24.94
CA ALA A 149 -6.44 30.03 26.14
C ALA A 149 -6.87 31.43 25.68
N ASP A 150 -8.13 31.77 25.90
CA ASP A 150 -8.45 33.00 26.61
C ASP A 150 -9.76 32.76 27.38
N GLU A 151 -9.53 32.51 28.66
CA GLU A 151 -10.46 32.68 29.75
C GLU A 151 -10.91 34.16 29.86
N GLN A 152 -12.15 34.33 30.36
CA GLN A 152 -12.59 35.44 31.23
C GLN A 152 -12.68 36.86 30.65
N ASP A 153 -13.89 37.31 30.32
CA ASP A 153 -14.73 38.15 31.22
C ASP A 153 -16.18 38.27 30.70
#